data_AF-A0A3R6G4M2-F1
#
_entry.id   AF-A0A3R6G4M2-F1
#
_cell.length_a   1.000
_cell.length_b   1.000
_cell.length_c   1.000
_cell.angle_alpha   90.00
_cell.angle_beta   90.00
_cell.angle_gamma   90.00
#
_symmetry.space_group_name_H-M   'P 1'
#
loop_
_entity.id
_entity.type
_entity.pdbx_description
1 polymer ?
#
loop_
_entity_poly.entity_id
_entity_poly.type
_entity_poly.pdbx_seq_one_letter_code
_entity_poly.pdbx_strand_id
1 'polypeptide(L)'
;MVTIDKLKEVFCGPKSLLYSAALVDLSKSDIKLTVDMELPVEVDSLKATMDEPTINHYKVIGLSGDWATTAELGDFNVEFVVPSKAKELLKAMFGEDAVNEITATLTGTGDNTLDVQYTGVAVEPKLYKMRGTIVIVDEEKKNLMVVTNLSMYATMQWDDSSSKPVAFKFSGSVEGAGTKSVAWLTKGDGVMSLTYKTDAATTRKTVPAANRRQGLVITYNTGSATVKERYMDTRVTDTEWVKDDNWETVE
;
A
#
# COMPACT_ATOMS: atom_id res chain seq x y z
N MET A 1 -8.60 17.28 26.41
CA MET A 1 -9.46 16.08 26.39
C MET A 1 -9.78 15.75 24.95
N VAL A 2 -9.42 14.56 24.48
CA VAL A 2 -9.85 14.07 23.15
C VAL A 2 -11.30 13.64 23.31
N THR A 3 -12.21 14.15 22.48
CA THR A 3 -13.63 13.80 22.53
C THR A 3 -13.87 12.50 21.77
N ILE A 4 -14.91 11.75 22.13
CA ILE A 4 -15.27 10.48 21.47
C ILE A 4 -15.44 10.70 19.95
N ASP A 5 -15.98 11.85 19.53
CA ASP A 5 -16.14 12.16 18.11
C ASP A 5 -14.80 12.32 17.36
N LYS A 6 -13.72 12.69 18.05
CA LYS A 6 -12.35 12.73 17.49
C LYS A 6 -11.66 11.36 17.47
N LEU A 7 -12.28 10.31 18.03
CA LEU A 7 -11.77 8.93 18.05
C LEU A 7 -12.56 8.00 17.11
N LYS A 8 -13.51 8.53 16.33
CA LYS A 8 -14.31 7.77 15.35
C LYS A 8 -13.60 7.54 14.01
N GLU A 9 -12.29 7.73 13.93
CA GLU A 9 -11.51 7.36 12.74
C GLU A 9 -11.37 5.84 12.68
N VAL A 10 -12.21 5.19 11.86
CA VAL A 10 -12.26 3.74 11.71
C VAL A 10 -11.76 3.35 10.33
N PHE A 11 -10.78 2.45 10.26
CA PHE A 11 -10.37 1.77 9.03
C PHE A 11 -11.22 0.50 8.88
N CYS A 12 -12.10 0.44 7.87
CA CYS A 12 -13.01 -0.67 7.65
C CYS A 12 -13.04 -1.06 6.16
N GLY A 13 -13.14 -2.36 5.89
CA GLY A 13 -13.29 -2.90 4.53
C GLY A 13 -12.06 -2.68 3.65
N PRO A 14 -10.97 -3.47 3.81
CA PRO A 14 -9.85 -3.41 2.88
C PRO A 14 -10.32 -3.74 1.46
N LYS A 15 -10.07 -2.84 0.51
CA LYS A 15 -10.52 -2.97 -0.90
C LYS A 15 -9.40 -3.27 -1.87
N SER A 16 -8.22 -2.73 -1.61
CA SER A 16 -7.02 -2.97 -2.41
C SER A 16 -5.82 -3.17 -1.50
N LEU A 17 -4.95 -4.10 -1.90
CA LEU A 17 -3.62 -4.28 -1.32
C LEU A 17 -2.58 -3.95 -2.39
N LEU A 18 -1.79 -2.92 -2.15
CA LEU A 18 -0.73 -2.46 -3.04
C LEU A 18 0.63 -2.88 -2.47
N TYR A 19 1.56 -3.27 -3.34
CA TYR A 19 2.91 -3.67 -2.95
C TYR A 19 3.96 -2.76 -3.62
N SER A 20 5.01 -2.48 -2.87
CA SER A 20 6.25 -1.86 -3.33
C SER A 20 7.45 -2.59 -2.76
N ALA A 21 8.44 -2.92 -3.58
CA ALA A 21 9.73 -3.45 -3.14
C ALA A 21 10.56 -2.39 -2.41
N ALA A 22 10.26 -1.10 -2.59
CA ALA A 22 10.96 -0.01 -1.94
C ALA A 22 10.58 0.09 -0.45
N LEU A 23 11.58 0.41 0.37
CA LEU A 23 11.38 0.78 1.77
C LEU A 23 11.09 2.27 1.88
N VAL A 24 10.12 2.59 2.73
CA VAL A 24 9.65 3.95 2.95
C VAL A 24 10.08 4.43 4.33
N ASP A 25 10.68 5.62 4.40
CA ASP A 25 11.03 6.26 5.66
C ASP A 25 9.85 7.07 6.20
N LEU A 26 9.10 6.47 7.13
CA LEU A 26 7.94 7.11 7.77
C LEU A 26 8.31 8.16 8.83
N SER A 27 9.60 8.49 9.00
CA SER A 27 10.01 9.61 9.85
C SER A 27 9.84 10.97 9.16
N LYS A 28 9.76 10.99 7.83
CA LYS A 28 9.64 12.21 7.01
C LYS A 28 8.20 12.74 6.98
N SER A 29 8.07 14.05 6.84
CA SER A 29 6.78 14.74 6.70
C SER A 29 6.19 14.66 5.28
N ASP A 30 7.04 14.49 4.27
CA ASP A 30 6.64 14.25 2.88
C ASP A 30 7.17 12.88 2.43
N ILE A 31 6.24 11.98 2.12
CA ILE A 31 6.53 10.57 1.83
C ILE A 31 6.05 10.27 0.40
N LYS A 32 6.96 9.80 -0.45
CA LYS A 32 6.64 9.37 -1.81
C LYS A 32 6.47 7.85 -1.85
N LEU A 33 5.22 7.41 -2.07
CA LEU A 33 4.88 6.01 -2.28
C LEU A 33 4.82 5.72 -3.79
N THR A 34 5.66 4.81 -4.27
CA THR A 34 5.61 4.30 -5.65
C THR A 34 5.15 2.86 -5.58
N VAL A 35 4.03 2.55 -6.23
CA VAL A 35 3.44 1.20 -6.22
C VAL A 35 3.99 0.42 -7.39
N ASP A 36 4.48 -0.80 -7.13
CA ASP A 36 4.98 -1.69 -8.16
C ASP A 36 3.86 -2.58 -8.72
N MET A 37 2.95 -3.03 -7.85
CA MET A 37 1.80 -3.84 -8.26
C MET A 37 0.64 -3.78 -7.26
N GLU A 38 -0.56 -4.04 -7.78
CA GLU A 38 -1.74 -4.35 -6.97
C GLU A 38 -1.89 -5.87 -6.86
N LEU A 39 -2.03 -6.37 -5.63
CA LEU A 39 -2.12 -7.79 -5.35
C LEU A 39 -3.60 -8.23 -5.38
N PRO A 40 -3.97 -9.22 -6.22
CA PRO A 40 -5.32 -9.77 -6.22
C PRO A 40 -5.47 -10.73 -5.03
N VAL A 41 -5.85 -10.20 -3.86
CA VAL A 41 -5.94 -10.96 -2.60
C VAL A 41 -7.27 -11.74 -2.53
N GLU A 42 -7.23 -12.96 -2.00
CA GLU A 42 -8.45 -13.73 -1.70
C GLU A 42 -9.27 -13.02 -0.61
N VAL A 43 -10.59 -13.00 -0.78
CA VAL A 43 -11.55 -12.44 0.19
C VAL A 43 -11.32 -13.08 1.56
N ASP A 44 -11.33 -12.27 2.62
CA ASP A 44 -11.12 -12.66 4.02
C ASP A 44 -9.76 -13.30 4.36
N SER A 45 -8.79 -13.32 3.43
CA SER A 45 -7.46 -13.88 3.70
C SER A 45 -6.48 -12.90 4.35
N LEU A 46 -6.71 -11.58 4.20
CA LEU A 46 -5.83 -10.55 4.76
C LEU A 46 -5.98 -10.48 6.29
N LYS A 47 -4.87 -10.73 6.97
CA LYS A 47 -4.75 -10.62 8.42
C LYS A 47 -3.54 -9.74 8.75
N ALA A 48 -3.76 -8.79 9.64
CA ALA A 48 -2.71 -8.00 10.25
C ALA A 48 -2.87 -8.12 11.77
N THR A 49 -1.86 -8.66 12.44
CA THR A 49 -1.85 -8.86 13.89
C THR A 49 -0.61 -8.22 14.48
N MET A 50 -0.69 -7.81 15.74
CA MET A 50 0.46 -7.40 16.52
C MET A 50 0.52 -8.31 17.73
N ASP A 51 1.67 -8.91 17.97
CA ASP A 51 1.82 -9.81 19.12
C ASP A 51 1.76 -9.00 20.42
N GLU A 52 1.39 -9.66 21.52
CA GLU A 52 1.43 -9.04 22.83
C GLU A 52 2.86 -8.63 23.19
N PRO A 53 3.06 -7.47 23.83
CA PRO A 53 4.39 -7.03 24.23
C PRO A 53 4.98 -8.02 25.23
N THR A 54 6.24 -8.42 25.02
CA THR A 54 6.93 -9.29 25.97
C THR A 54 7.42 -8.43 27.15
N ILE A 55 6.90 -8.70 28.34
CA ILE A 55 7.34 -8.07 29.59
C ILE A 55 8.33 -9.02 30.27
N ASN A 56 9.62 -8.71 30.18
CA ASN A 56 10.65 -9.45 30.88
C ASN A 56 10.83 -8.88 32.30
N HIS A 57 10.49 -9.67 33.32
CA HIS A 57 10.75 -9.35 34.73
C HIS A 57 12.12 -9.93 35.14
N TYR A 58 13.11 -9.08 35.42
CA TYR A 58 14.38 -9.53 36.00
C TYR A 58 14.29 -9.60 37.53
N LYS A 59 14.27 -10.83 38.07
CA LYS A 59 14.30 -11.10 39.51
C LYS A 59 15.70 -11.51 39.96
N VAL A 60 16.27 -10.80 40.94
CA VAL A 60 17.54 -11.16 41.61
C VAL A 60 17.20 -11.98 42.85
N ILE A 61 17.84 -13.14 43.01
CA ILE A 61 17.60 -14.04 44.16
C ILE A 61 17.98 -13.30 45.45
N GLY A 62 17.00 -12.97 46.30
CA GLY A 62 17.19 -12.34 47.61
C GLY A 62 16.53 -10.97 47.83
N LEU A 63 15.84 -10.39 46.85
CA LEU A 63 15.08 -9.13 46.99
C LEU A 63 13.59 -9.32 46.60
N SER A 64 12.68 -8.86 47.46
CA SER A 64 11.24 -8.81 47.16
C SER A 64 10.90 -7.55 46.37
N GLY A 65 11.12 -7.59 45.06
CA GLY A 65 10.74 -6.55 44.10
C GLY A 65 11.46 -6.70 42.76
N ASP A 66 10.78 -6.40 41.65
CA ASP A 66 11.37 -6.45 40.30
C ASP A 66 12.47 -5.37 40.18
N TRP A 67 13.69 -5.76 39.75
CA TRP A 67 14.84 -4.84 39.66
C TRP A 67 14.84 -4.00 38.38
N ALA A 68 14.30 -4.54 37.28
CA ALA A 68 14.08 -3.83 36.03
C ALA A 68 12.94 -4.49 35.23
N THR A 69 12.06 -3.65 34.67
CA THR A 69 11.01 -4.04 33.72
C THR A 69 11.40 -3.49 32.35
N THR A 70 11.67 -4.36 31.39
CA THR A 70 11.81 -3.97 29.98
C THR A 70 10.64 -4.57 29.20
N ALA A 71 9.98 -3.74 28.40
CA ALA A 71 8.92 -4.16 27.50
C ALA A 71 9.43 -4.11 26.06
N GLU A 72 9.37 -5.23 25.35
CA GLU A 72 9.57 -5.28 23.91
C GLU A 72 8.19 -5.26 23.24
N LEU A 73 7.97 -4.33 22.30
CA LEU A 73 6.76 -4.30 21.49
C LEU A 73 6.67 -5.62 20.73
N GLY A 74 5.50 -6.27 20.76
CA GLY A 74 5.29 -7.47 19.96
C GLY A 74 5.37 -7.18 18.46
N ASP A 75 5.77 -8.17 17.69
CA ASP A 75 6.01 -8.03 16.27
C ASP A 75 4.71 -7.78 15.51
N PHE A 76 4.77 -6.88 14.52
CA PHE A 76 3.66 -6.68 13.59
C PHE A 76 3.75 -7.73 12.48
N ASN A 77 2.78 -8.64 12.45
CA ASN A 77 2.67 -9.77 11.54
C ASN A 77 1.60 -9.51 10.47
N VAL A 78 1.90 -9.88 9.23
CA VAL A 78 0.97 -9.81 8.09
C VAL A 78 0.88 -11.16 7.40
N GLU A 79 -0.35 -11.55 7.07
CA GLU A 79 -0.66 -12.74 6.29
C GLU A 79 -1.74 -12.43 5.24
N PHE A 80 -1.57 -12.93 4.02
CA PHE A 80 -2.60 -12.86 2.97
C PHE A 80 -2.38 -13.92 1.88
N VAL A 81 -3.41 -14.20 1.08
CA VAL A 81 -3.35 -15.22 0.01
C VAL A 81 -3.61 -14.57 -1.35
N VAL A 82 -2.77 -14.88 -2.34
CA VAL A 82 -2.86 -14.34 -3.71
C VAL A 82 -3.04 -15.48 -4.72
N PRO A 83 -4.24 -15.67 -5.29
CA PRO A 83 -4.51 -16.64 -6.36
C PRO A 83 -4.02 -16.15 -7.74
N SER A 84 -2.72 -15.98 -7.91
CA SER A 84 -2.15 -15.52 -9.19
C SER A 84 -0.81 -16.18 -9.52
N LYS A 85 -0.61 -16.40 -10.82
CA LYS A 85 0.64 -16.89 -11.42
C LYS A 85 1.33 -15.85 -12.31
N ALA A 86 1.02 -14.56 -12.11
CA ALA A 86 1.60 -13.49 -12.91
C ALA A 86 3.12 -13.47 -12.81
N LYS A 87 3.82 -13.28 -13.94
CA LYS A 87 5.29 -13.30 -14.02
C LYS A 87 5.95 -12.36 -13.01
N GLU A 88 5.46 -11.13 -12.90
CA GLU A 88 6.02 -10.13 -11.98
C GLU A 88 5.79 -10.51 -10.51
N LEU A 89 4.68 -11.18 -10.20
CA LEU A 89 4.44 -11.73 -8.86
C LEU A 89 5.41 -12.88 -8.57
N LEU A 90 5.62 -13.80 -9.52
CA LEU A 90 6.57 -14.90 -9.38
C LEU A 90 7.99 -14.38 -9.16
N LYS A 91 8.41 -13.32 -9.87
CA LYS A 91 9.70 -12.65 -9.65
C LYS A 91 9.80 -12.02 -8.28
N ALA A 92 8.74 -11.37 -7.80
CA ALA A 92 8.72 -10.83 -6.45
C ALA A 92 8.90 -11.97 -5.42
N MET A 93 8.16 -13.07 -5.60
CA MET A 93 8.15 -14.21 -4.67
C MET A 93 9.46 -15.00 -4.62
N PHE A 94 10.10 -15.21 -5.77
CA PHE A 94 11.24 -16.13 -5.90
C PHE A 94 12.52 -15.45 -6.36
N GLY A 95 12.51 -14.16 -6.69
CA GLY A 95 13.64 -13.44 -7.28
C GLY A 95 13.60 -13.46 -8.81
N GLU A 96 14.15 -12.42 -9.44
CA GLU A 96 14.13 -12.27 -10.91
C GLU A 96 14.87 -13.41 -11.63
N ASP A 97 15.97 -13.87 -11.06
CA ASP A 97 16.83 -14.92 -11.60
C ASP A 97 16.18 -16.31 -11.60
N ALA A 98 15.18 -16.51 -10.73
CA ALA A 98 14.45 -17.77 -10.63
C ALA A 98 13.32 -17.92 -11.65
N VAL A 99 13.04 -16.90 -12.47
CA VAL A 99 11.85 -16.85 -13.32
C VAL A 99 12.24 -16.69 -14.79
N ASN A 100 11.97 -17.73 -15.58
CA ASN A 100 12.32 -17.77 -17.00
C ASN A 100 11.09 -18.00 -17.87
N GLU A 101 10.99 -17.30 -19.00
CA GLU A 101 9.97 -17.62 -20.01
C GLU A 101 10.35 -18.91 -20.73
N ILE A 102 9.36 -19.76 -20.96
CA ILE A 102 9.56 -21.06 -21.60
C ILE A 102 8.51 -21.30 -22.67
N THR A 103 8.88 -22.13 -23.63
CA THR A 103 7.96 -22.72 -24.61
C THR A 103 8.05 -24.23 -24.50
N ALA A 104 6.92 -24.90 -24.33
CA ALA A 104 6.81 -26.35 -24.26
C ALA A 104 5.93 -26.83 -25.40
N THR A 105 6.35 -27.88 -26.10
CA THR A 105 5.50 -28.52 -27.13
C THR A 105 5.10 -29.88 -26.62
N LEU A 106 3.79 -30.09 -26.45
CA LEU A 106 3.23 -31.40 -26.14
C LEU A 106 3.08 -32.18 -27.44
N THR A 107 3.50 -33.44 -27.45
CA THR A 107 3.34 -34.35 -28.58
C THR A 107 3.09 -35.76 -28.06
N GLY A 108 2.28 -36.54 -28.77
CA GLY A 108 2.07 -37.94 -28.45
C GLY A 108 1.09 -38.21 -27.31
N THR A 109 0.24 -37.23 -26.95
CA THR A 109 -0.85 -37.46 -25.98
C THR A 109 -2.01 -38.24 -26.58
N GLY A 110 -2.10 -38.30 -27.91
CA GLY A 110 -3.24 -38.89 -28.62
C GLY A 110 -4.45 -37.95 -28.72
N ASP A 111 -4.35 -36.74 -28.17
CA ASP A 111 -5.30 -35.65 -28.29
C ASP A 111 -4.65 -34.49 -29.05
N ASN A 112 -5.05 -34.30 -30.31
CA ASN A 112 -4.50 -33.24 -31.17
C ASN A 112 -4.79 -31.82 -30.64
N THR A 113 -5.71 -31.65 -29.69
CA THR A 113 -5.98 -30.36 -29.05
C THR A 113 -4.99 -30.05 -27.91
N LEU A 114 -4.39 -31.09 -27.33
CA LEU A 114 -3.33 -30.98 -26.32
C LEU A 114 -1.94 -31.05 -26.94
N ASP A 115 -1.78 -31.72 -28.07
CA ASP A 115 -0.51 -31.84 -28.82
C ASP A 115 -0.17 -30.55 -29.58
N VAL A 116 -0.07 -29.45 -28.83
CA VAL A 116 0.21 -28.11 -29.34
C VAL A 116 1.37 -27.48 -28.58
N GLN A 117 1.79 -26.31 -29.05
CA GLN A 117 2.80 -25.51 -28.38
C GLN A 117 2.17 -24.59 -27.32
N TYR A 118 2.76 -24.56 -26.14
CA TYR A 118 2.40 -23.73 -25.00
C TYR A 118 3.54 -22.79 -24.65
N THR A 119 3.21 -21.55 -24.29
CA THR A 119 4.14 -20.58 -23.74
C THR A 119 3.82 -20.31 -22.29
N GLY A 120 4.83 -20.12 -21.45
CA GLY A 120 4.62 -19.87 -20.04
C GLY A 120 5.87 -19.41 -19.33
N VAL A 121 5.85 -19.61 -18.02
CA VAL A 121 6.93 -19.22 -17.11
C VAL A 121 7.34 -20.44 -16.31
N ALA A 122 8.63 -20.73 -16.29
CA ALA A 122 9.25 -21.68 -15.37
C ALA A 122 9.77 -20.92 -14.15
N VAL A 123 9.61 -21.53 -12.98
CA VAL A 123 10.06 -20.97 -11.70
C VAL A 123 10.97 -21.99 -11.03
N GLU A 124 12.11 -21.55 -10.53
CA GLU A 124 12.94 -22.29 -9.59
C GLU A 124 12.49 -21.94 -8.15
N PRO A 125 11.73 -22.81 -7.46
CA PRO A 125 11.26 -22.50 -6.12
C PRO A 125 12.45 -22.48 -5.16
N LYS A 126 12.74 -21.30 -4.61
CA LYS A 126 13.78 -21.11 -3.60
C LYS A 126 13.25 -20.29 -2.44
N LEU A 127 13.87 -20.47 -1.27
CA LEU A 127 13.61 -19.60 -0.14
C LEU A 127 14.10 -18.19 -0.49
N TYR A 128 13.16 -17.28 -0.71
CA TYR A 128 13.45 -15.90 -1.07
C TYR A 128 12.69 -14.96 -0.16
N LYS A 129 13.42 -14.04 0.46
CA LYS A 129 12.90 -13.08 1.42
C LYS A 129 12.48 -11.82 0.68
N MET A 130 11.18 -11.59 0.56
CA MET A 130 10.64 -10.36 0.01
C MET A 130 10.73 -9.26 1.04
N ARG A 131 11.37 -8.16 0.69
CA ARG A 131 11.35 -6.95 1.49
C ARG A 131 10.52 -5.88 0.81
N GLY A 132 9.86 -5.03 1.59
CA GLY A 132 9.12 -3.93 0.99
C GLY A 132 8.10 -3.27 1.89
N THR A 133 7.20 -2.59 1.21
CA THR A 133 6.09 -1.84 1.78
C THR A 133 4.78 -2.36 1.18
N ILE A 134 3.78 -2.59 2.03
CA ILE A 134 2.40 -2.79 1.59
C ILE A 134 1.57 -1.55 1.93
N VAL A 135 0.58 -1.27 1.10
CA VAL A 135 -0.41 -0.22 1.34
C VAL A 135 -1.80 -0.84 1.22
N ILE A 136 -2.54 -0.82 2.32
CA ILE A 136 -3.92 -1.28 2.38
C ILE A 136 -4.81 -0.05 2.20
N VAL A 137 -5.68 -0.11 1.20
CA VAL A 137 -6.63 0.96 0.89
C VAL A 137 -8.00 0.54 1.40
N ASP A 138 -8.68 1.43 2.11
CA ASP A 138 -10.05 1.21 2.56
C ASP A 138 -11.06 1.24 1.39
N GLU A 139 -12.30 0.83 1.68
CA GLU A 139 -13.35 0.68 0.67
C GLU A 139 -13.68 1.99 -0.06
N GLU A 140 -13.69 3.08 0.69
CA GLU A 140 -14.01 4.42 0.22
C GLU A 140 -12.81 5.12 -0.45
N LYS A 141 -11.62 4.50 -0.43
CA LYS A 141 -10.35 5.09 -0.88
C LYS A 141 -10.04 6.44 -0.21
N LYS A 142 -10.43 6.56 1.06
CA LYS A 142 -10.21 7.71 1.93
C LYS A 142 -9.08 7.47 2.91
N ASN A 143 -8.85 6.23 3.33
CA ASN A 143 -7.85 5.89 4.32
C ASN A 143 -6.85 4.87 3.76
N LEU A 144 -5.59 5.05 4.11
CA LEU A 144 -4.50 4.15 3.78
C LEU A 144 -3.83 3.68 5.06
N MET A 145 -3.56 2.38 5.13
CA MET A 145 -2.60 1.83 6.08
C MET A 145 -1.33 1.46 5.32
N VAL A 146 -0.21 2.09 5.66
CA VAL A 146 1.10 1.82 5.08
C VAL A 146 1.91 1.01 6.07
N VAL A 147 2.42 -0.15 5.65
CA VAL A 147 3.32 -0.97 6.46
C VAL A 147 4.61 -1.18 5.67
N THR A 148 5.72 -0.62 6.17
CA THR A 148 7.06 -0.67 5.55
C THR A 148 7.99 -1.55 6.38
N ASN A 149 9.20 -1.79 5.87
CA ASN A 149 10.20 -2.66 6.49
C ASN A 149 9.69 -4.10 6.69
N LEU A 150 8.72 -4.51 5.87
CA LEU A 150 8.20 -5.87 5.92
C LEU A 150 9.22 -6.83 5.35
N SER A 151 9.30 -8.00 5.96
CA SER A 151 10.01 -9.15 5.45
C SER A 151 9.06 -10.33 5.38
N MET A 152 8.75 -10.75 4.17
CA MET A 152 7.73 -11.76 3.88
C MET A 152 8.31 -12.91 3.06
N TYR A 153 7.69 -14.08 3.19
CA TYR A 153 7.95 -15.25 2.37
C TYR A 153 6.66 -15.70 1.70
N ALA A 154 6.78 -16.17 0.46
CA ALA A 154 5.68 -16.78 -0.27
C ALA A 154 5.75 -18.31 -0.15
N THR A 155 4.59 -18.93 0.02
CA THR A 155 4.43 -20.39 0.04
C THR A 155 3.30 -20.78 -0.90
N MET A 156 3.55 -21.73 -1.81
CA MET A 156 2.51 -22.21 -2.72
C MET A 156 1.49 -23.05 -1.96
N GLN A 157 0.21 -22.80 -2.24
CA GLN A 157 -0.92 -23.55 -1.68
C GLN A 157 -1.84 -23.98 -2.83
N TRP A 158 -2.10 -25.28 -2.88
CA TRP A 158 -3.07 -25.88 -3.79
C TRP A 158 -3.66 -27.14 -3.15
N ASP A 159 -4.35 -26.90 -2.04
CA ASP A 159 -4.89 -27.86 -1.09
C ASP A 159 -6.34 -28.28 -1.41
N ASP A 160 -7.05 -27.52 -2.23
CA ASP A 160 -8.33 -27.91 -2.83
C ASP A 160 -8.37 -27.58 -4.33
N SER A 161 -7.96 -28.55 -5.15
CA SER A 161 -7.94 -28.41 -6.61
C SER A 161 -9.32 -28.39 -7.28
N SER A 162 -10.39 -28.70 -6.54
CA SER A 162 -11.75 -28.79 -7.07
C SER A 162 -12.50 -27.45 -7.02
N SER A 163 -12.18 -26.61 -6.03
CA SER A 163 -12.87 -25.34 -5.80
C SER A 163 -11.94 -24.12 -5.73
N LYS A 164 -10.62 -24.33 -5.54
CA LYS A 164 -9.66 -23.24 -5.38
C LYS A 164 -8.57 -23.25 -6.46
N PRO A 165 -8.22 -22.07 -7.00
CA PRO A 165 -7.06 -21.95 -7.87
C PRO A 165 -5.77 -22.18 -7.08
N VAL A 166 -4.68 -22.49 -7.79
CA VAL A 166 -3.32 -22.41 -7.21
C VAL A 166 -3.12 -21.00 -6.68
N ALA A 167 -2.70 -20.89 -5.43
CA ALA A 167 -2.46 -19.62 -4.77
C ALA A 167 -1.12 -19.60 -4.04
N PHE A 168 -0.70 -18.40 -3.65
CA PHE A 168 0.49 -18.20 -2.84
C PHE A 168 0.10 -17.48 -1.55
N LYS A 169 0.42 -18.11 -0.41
CA LYS A 169 0.29 -17.50 0.90
C LYS A 169 1.54 -16.71 1.22
N PHE A 170 1.35 -15.44 1.54
CA PHE A 170 2.38 -14.52 1.99
C PHE A 170 2.28 -14.42 3.50
N SER A 171 3.41 -14.57 4.19
CA SER A 171 3.50 -14.38 5.63
C SER A 171 4.81 -13.73 5.98
N GLY A 172 4.77 -12.77 6.90
CA GLY A 172 5.96 -12.06 7.34
C GLY A 172 5.68 -11.07 8.46
N SER A 173 6.75 -10.40 8.86
CA SER A 173 6.73 -9.42 9.94
C SER A 173 7.51 -8.16 9.59
N VAL A 174 7.27 -7.09 10.33
CA VAL A 174 8.09 -5.88 10.28
C VAL A 174 9.45 -6.16 10.93
N GLU A 175 10.52 -5.83 10.22
CA GLU A 175 11.88 -5.89 10.74
C GLU A 175 12.42 -4.49 11.06
N GLY A 176 13.24 -4.37 12.11
CA GLY A 176 13.88 -3.11 12.49
C GLY A 176 13.18 -2.44 13.67
N ALA A 177 13.47 -2.96 14.87
CA ALA A 177 12.98 -2.41 16.13
C ALA A 177 13.26 -0.90 16.26
N GLY A 178 12.28 -0.15 16.77
CA GLY A 178 12.40 1.29 17.01
C GLY A 178 12.22 2.20 15.79
N THR A 179 11.93 1.65 14.61
CA THR A 179 11.62 2.45 13.42
C THR A 179 10.10 2.65 13.26
N LYS A 180 9.69 3.79 12.70
CA LYS A 180 8.29 4.00 12.31
C LYS A 180 8.01 3.12 11.10
N SER A 181 7.28 2.02 11.32
CA SER A 181 7.02 1.02 10.27
C SER A 181 5.55 0.88 9.89
N VAL A 182 4.63 1.50 10.64
CA VAL A 182 3.20 1.56 10.32
C VAL A 182 2.76 3.02 10.30
N ALA A 183 2.03 3.43 9.26
CA ALA A 183 1.38 4.73 9.17
C ALA A 183 -0.09 4.58 8.78
N TRP A 184 -0.92 5.39 9.41
CA TRP A 184 -2.33 5.58 9.05
C TRP A 184 -2.44 6.95 8.37
N LEU A 185 -2.86 6.97 7.11
CA LEU A 185 -2.96 8.18 6.31
C LEU A 185 -4.41 8.38 5.89
N THR A 186 -4.96 9.53 6.21
CA THR A 186 -6.25 9.98 5.69
C THR A 186 -6.01 10.84 4.46
N LYS A 187 -6.81 10.64 3.43
CA LYS A 187 -6.78 11.44 2.22
C LYS A 187 -7.02 12.91 2.58
N GLY A 188 -5.97 13.71 2.45
CA GLY A 188 -6.07 15.16 2.54
C GLY A 188 -6.64 15.74 1.25
N ASP A 189 -7.26 16.90 1.39
CA ASP A 189 -7.66 17.80 0.30
C ASP A 189 -6.48 18.10 -0.64
N GLY A 190 -5.27 18.15 -0.10
CA GLY A 190 -4.05 18.52 -0.81
C GLY A 190 -3.96 20.04 -0.92
N VAL A 191 -2.81 20.60 -0.51
CA VAL A 191 -2.60 22.05 -0.51
C VAL A 191 -1.44 22.38 -1.45
N MET A 192 -1.65 23.33 -2.37
CA MET A 192 -0.60 23.80 -3.28
C MET A 192 -0.51 25.33 -3.27
N SER A 193 0.69 25.85 -3.06
CA SER A 193 0.97 27.26 -3.29
C SER A 193 1.37 27.48 -4.75
N LEU A 194 0.68 28.38 -5.45
CA LEU A 194 0.91 28.70 -6.86
C LEU A 194 1.44 30.13 -7.00
N THR A 195 2.23 30.36 -8.05
CA THR A 195 2.57 31.72 -8.49
C THR A 195 1.46 32.24 -9.39
N TYR A 196 0.84 33.36 -9.01
CA TYR A 196 -0.20 34.01 -9.80
C TYR A 196 0.32 34.39 -11.20
N LYS A 197 -0.55 34.21 -12.20
CA LYS A 197 -0.30 34.56 -13.61
C LYS A 197 -1.05 35.83 -13.97
N THR A 198 -1.95 35.78 -14.95
CA THR A 198 -2.75 36.93 -15.39
C THR A 198 -4.12 36.96 -14.75
N ASP A 199 -4.64 35.78 -14.39
CA ASP A 199 -5.98 35.59 -13.86
C ASP A 199 -6.08 34.24 -13.12
N ALA A 200 -7.22 33.99 -12.46
CA ALA A 200 -7.46 32.75 -11.73
C ALA A 200 -7.40 31.52 -12.65
N ALA A 201 -8.02 31.56 -13.83
CA ALA A 201 -8.07 30.43 -14.76
C ALA A 201 -6.68 29.98 -15.24
N THR A 202 -5.84 30.91 -15.66
CA THR A 202 -4.45 30.66 -16.09
C THR A 202 -3.56 30.24 -14.93
N THR A 203 -3.80 30.78 -13.73
CA THR A 203 -3.11 30.36 -12.49
C THR A 203 -3.47 28.94 -12.11
N ARG A 204 -4.76 28.58 -12.06
CA ARG A 204 -5.25 27.21 -11.79
C ARG A 204 -4.68 26.19 -12.75
N LYS A 205 -4.52 26.54 -14.04
CA LYS A 205 -3.90 25.67 -15.06
C LYS A 205 -2.43 25.35 -14.81
N THR A 206 -1.72 26.11 -13.97
CA THR A 206 -0.35 25.78 -13.56
C THR A 206 -0.27 24.52 -12.70
N VAL A 207 -1.40 24.08 -12.11
CA VAL A 207 -1.49 22.77 -11.47
C VAL A 207 -1.37 21.69 -12.56
N PRO A 208 -0.31 20.85 -12.51
CA PRO A 208 -0.16 19.76 -13.47
C PRO A 208 -1.38 18.85 -13.46
N ALA A 209 -1.83 18.38 -14.62
CA ALA A 209 -3.03 17.55 -14.74
C ALA A 209 -3.01 16.33 -13.79
N ALA A 210 -1.85 15.72 -13.59
CA ALA A 210 -1.66 14.59 -12.67
C ALA A 210 -1.93 14.90 -11.19
N ASN A 211 -1.87 16.18 -10.80
CA ASN A 211 -2.10 16.63 -9.42
C ASN A 211 -3.52 17.14 -9.18
N ARG A 212 -4.33 17.26 -10.23
CA ARG A 212 -5.68 17.80 -10.15
C ARG A 212 -6.64 16.78 -9.57
N ARG A 213 -7.43 17.20 -8.57
CA ARG A 213 -8.40 16.36 -7.86
C ARG A 213 -9.44 17.22 -7.17
N GLN A 214 -10.65 16.66 -7.00
CA GLN A 214 -11.66 17.21 -6.10
C GLN A 214 -11.06 17.37 -4.69
N GLY A 215 -11.37 18.49 -4.04
CA GLY A 215 -10.85 18.87 -2.74
C GLY A 215 -9.54 19.64 -2.78
N LEU A 216 -8.82 19.71 -3.91
CA LEU A 216 -7.52 20.41 -3.97
C LEU A 216 -7.68 21.87 -3.56
N VAL A 217 -6.96 22.26 -2.50
CA VAL A 217 -6.85 23.65 -2.07
C VAL A 217 -5.62 24.26 -2.72
N ILE A 218 -5.81 25.36 -3.44
CA ILE A 218 -4.72 26.15 -3.98
C ILE A 218 -4.69 27.50 -3.29
N THR A 219 -3.49 28.01 -3.07
CA THR A 219 -3.26 29.35 -2.52
C THR A 219 -2.37 30.12 -3.48
N TYR A 220 -2.76 31.34 -3.84
CA TYR A 220 -1.94 32.25 -4.64
C TYR A 220 -2.20 33.69 -4.24
N ASN A 221 -1.23 34.56 -4.51
CA ASN A 221 -1.33 35.99 -4.22
C ASN A 221 -1.45 36.77 -5.53
N THR A 222 -2.52 37.55 -5.69
CA THR A 222 -2.80 38.35 -6.90
C THR A 222 -1.97 39.64 -6.98
N GLY A 223 -1.11 39.90 -6.00
CA GLY A 223 -0.42 41.16 -5.74
C GLY A 223 -1.19 42.07 -4.78
N SER A 224 -2.51 41.93 -4.69
CA SER A 224 -3.38 42.71 -3.79
C SER A 224 -4.03 41.89 -2.69
N ALA A 225 -4.28 40.60 -2.93
CA ALA A 225 -4.91 39.71 -1.97
C ALA A 225 -4.34 38.28 -2.07
N THR A 226 -4.37 37.58 -0.94
CA THR A 226 -4.16 36.13 -0.92
C THR A 226 -5.50 35.46 -1.17
N VAL A 227 -5.58 34.69 -2.26
CA VAL A 227 -6.72 33.84 -2.59
C VAL A 227 -6.39 32.42 -2.16
N LYS A 228 -7.33 31.80 -1.44
CA LYS A 228 -7.30 30.39 -1.07
C LYS A 228 -8.62 29.79 -1.51
N GLU A 229 -8.56 28.80 -2.39
CA GLU A 229 -9.76 28.22 -3.01
C GLU A 229 -9.63 26.71 -3.17
N ARG A 230 -10.76 26.01 -3.08
CA ARG A 230 -10.88 24.55 -3.13
C ARG A 230 -11.63 24.13 -4.38
N TYR A 231 -11.11 23.13 -5.09
CA TYR A 231 -11.82 22.54 -6.23
C TYR A 231 -12.95 21.61 -5.78
N MET A 232 -14.15 21.79 -6.30
CA MET A 232 -15.35 21.08 -5.83
C MET A 232 -15.90 20.05 -6.82
N ASP A 233 -15.55 20.12 -8.11
CA ASP A 233 -16.02 19.15 -9.11
C ASP A 233 -15.16 17.86 -9.11
N THR A 234 -15.76 16.75 -9.54
CA THR A 234 -15.07 15.46 -9.72
C THR A 234 -14.30 15.39 -11.04
N ARG A 235 -14.69 16.18 -12.04
CA ARG A 235 -14.10 16.24 -13.38
C ARG A 235 -12.93 17.23 -13.37
N VAL A 236 -11.74 16.81 -13.79
CA VAL A 236 -10.52 17.63 -13.67
C VAL A 236 -9.91 18.06 -15.02
N THR A 237 -10.70 17.96 -16.10
CA THR A 237 -10.27 18.39 -17.44
C THR A 237 -9.96 19.88 -17.46
N ASP A 238 -9.12 20.32 -18.40
CA ASP A 238 -8.80 21.75 -18.59
C ASP A 238 -10.05 22.64 -18.71
N THR A 239 -11.12 22.12 -19.33
CA THR A 239 -12.39 22.83 -19.52
C THR A 239 -13.14 23.04 -18.21
N GLU A 240 -13.16 22.04 -17.33
CA GLU A 240 -13.84 22.13 -16.03
C GLU A 240 -12.98 22.84 -15.00
N TRP A 241 -11.67 22.60 -15.01
CA TRP A 241 -10.72 23.09 -14.02
C TRP A 241 -10.60 24.62 -13.98
N VAL A 242 -10.86 25.31 -15.09
CA VAL A 242 -10.76 26.77 -15.14
C VAL A 242 -12.02 27.50 -14.70
N LYS A 243 -13.18 26.83 -14.69
CA LYS A 243 -14.47 27.46 -14.42
C LYS A 243 -14.57 27.86 -12.96
N ASP A 244 -14.90 29.13 -12.70
CA ASP A 244 -15.08 29.64 -11.35
C ASP A 244 -16.13 28.86 -10.55
N ASP A 245 -17.21 28.41 -11.20
CA ASP A 245 -18.30 27.63 -10.56
C ASP A 245 -17.82 26.32 -9.91
N ASN A 246 -16.66 25.81 -10.32
CA ASN A 246 -16.08 24.58 -9.78
C ASN A 246 -15.11 24.86 -8.62
N TRP A 247 -14.93 26.12 -8.20
CA TRP A 247 -14.04 26.52 -7.10
C TRP A 247 -14.82 27.25 -6.00
N GLU A 248 -14.48 26.93 -4.75
CA GLU A 248 -15.03 27.60 -3.57
C GLU A 248 -13.89 28.32 -2.82
N THR A 249 -14.07 29.60 -2.49
CA THR A 249 -13.12 30.30 -1.62
C THR A 249 -13.18 29.72 -0.21
N VAL A 250 -12.02 29.38 0.35
CA VAL A 250 -11.88 28.79 1.68
C VAL A 250 -11.01 29.71 2.55
N GLU A 251 -11.53 30.12 3.71
CA GLU A 251 -10.75 30.85 4.73
C GLU A 251 -9.68 29.96 5.38
#